data_AF-N9L272-F1
#
_entry.id   AF-N9L272-F1
#
_cell.length_a   1.000
_cell.length_b   1.000
_cell.length_c   1.000
_cell.angle_alpha   90.00
_cell.angle_beta   90.00
_cell.angle_gamma   90.00
#
_symmetry.space_group_name_H-M   'P 1'
#
loop_
_entity.id
_entity.type
_entity.pdbx_description
1 polymer ?
#
loop_
_entity_poly.entity_id
_entity_poly.type
_entity_poly.pdbx_seq_one_letter_code
_entity_poly.pdbx_strand_id
1 'polypeptide(L)' 'MKDISHREVYALVDINNCYVSCERLFNPKLNDKPVVVLSNNDGCVVSRSEDYVELNCNRKITLTQ' A
#
# COMPACT_ATOMS: atom_id res chain seq x y z
N MET A 1 3.77 47.55 14.99
CA MET A 1 2.82 46.81 14.15
C MET A 1 3.64 45.82 13.32
N LYS A 2 3.39 44.51 13.53
CA LYS A 2 3.84 43.32 12.79
C LYS A 2 5.35 43.06 12.66
N ASP A 3 5.85 42.18 13.53
CA ASP A 3 6.82 41.14 13.14
C ASP A 3 6.13 39.79 13.29
N ILE A 4 5.53 39.32 12.20
CA ILE A 4 5.00 37.96 12.11
C ILE A 4 6.15 37.12 11.57
N SER A 5 6.89 36.46 12.47
CA SER A 5 7.89 35.47 12.08
C SER A 5 7.18 34.33 11.33
N HIS A 6 7.42 34.20 10.04
CA HIS A 6 6.94 33.06 9.27
C HIS A 6 7.62 31.80 9.81
N ARG A 7 6.86 30.96 10.52
CA ARG A 7 7.30 29.60 10.87
C ARG A 7 6.98 28.71 9.69
N GLU A 8 8.00 28.11 9.09
CA GLU A 8 7.82 27.07 8.08
C GLU A 8 7.23 25.82 8.75
N VAL A 9 6.14 25.31 8.17
CA VAL A 9 5.47 24.09 8.62
C VAL A 9 5.63 23.06 7.51
N TYR A 10 6.21 21.91 7.84
CA TYR A 10 6.34 20.78 6.91
C TYR A 10 5.33 19.69 7.27
N ALA A 11 4.79 19.03 6.26
CA ALA A 11 3.95 17.86 6.41
C ALA A 11 4.47 16.73 5.52
N LEU A 12 4.48 15.51 6.05
CA LEU A 12 4.76 14.29 5.30
C LEU A 12 3.44 13.63 4.92
N VAL A 13 3.27 13.31 3.64
CA VAL A 13 2.12 12.57 3.13
C VAL A 13 2.62 11.23 2.64
N ASP A 14 2.06 10.16 3.20
CA ASP A 14 2.36 8.77 2.84
C ASP A 14 1.05 8.00 2.63
N ILE A 15 1.09 6.98 1.77
CA ILE A 15 -0.07 6.18 1.42
C ILE A 15 0.06 4.77 2.01
N ASN A 16 -0.94 4.36 2.78
CA ASN A 16 -1.03 3.00 3.27
C ASN A 16 -1.11 1.99 2.12
N ASN A 17 -0.16 1.05 2.10
CA ASN A 17 -0.13 -0.07 1.15
C ASN A 17 -0.28 0.38 -0.31
N CYS A 18 0.44 1.42 -0.72
CA CYS A 18 0.26 2.14 -2.01
C CYS A 18 -0.12 1.24 -3.20
N TYR A 19 0.70 0.22 -3.52
CA TYR A 19 0.40 -0.68 -4.64
C TYR A 19 -0.88 -1.51 -4.45
N VAL A 20 -1.13 -2.04 -3.25
CA VAL A 20 -2.38 -2.77 -2.95
C VAL A 20 -3.59 -1.85 -3.08
N SER A 21 -3.46 -0.59 -2.64
CA SER A 21 -4.53 0.41 -2.76
C SER A 21 -4.82 0.76 -4.22
N CYS A 22 -3.78 0.87 -5.07
CA CYS A 22 -3.95 1.03 -6.52
C CYS A 22 -4.65 -0.18 -7.14
N GLU A 23 -4.21 -1.40 -6.83
CA GLU A 23 -4.84 -2.61 -7.35
C GLU A 23 -6.32 -2.72 -6.93
N ARG A 24 -6.66 -2.37 -5.70
CA ARG A 24 -8.05 -2.34 -5.21
C ARG A 24 -8.89 -1.27 -5.90
N LEU A 25 -8.31 -0.11 -6.22
CA LEU A 25 -8.99 0.94 -6.98
C LEU A 25 -9.40 0.45 -8.37
N PHE A 26 -8.51 -0.24 -9.08
CA PHE A 26 -8.77 -0.75 -10.44
C PHE A 26 -9.50 -2.11 -10.46
N ASN A 27 -9.39 -2.90 -9.40
CA ASN A 27 -10.08 -4.18 -9.23
C ASN A 27 -10.71 -4.29 -7.83
N PRO A 28 -11.93 -3.72 -7.64
CA PRO A 28 -12.62 -3.70 -6.35
C PRO A 28 -12.93 -5.08 -5.76
N LYS A 29 -12.82 -6.16 -6.55
CA LYS A 29 -12.97 -7.55 -6.06
C LYS A 29 -11.85 -7.98 -5.11
N LEU A 30 -10.79 -7.18 -4.99
CA LEU A 30 -9.66 -7.37 -4.09
C LEU A 30 -9.87 -6.72 -2.71
N ASN A 31 -10.95 -5.98 -2.53
CA ASN A 31 -11.35 -5.48 -1.22
C ASN A 31 -11.63 -6.66 -0.28
N ASP A 32 -11.27 -6.48 0.99
CA ASP A 32 -11.43 -7.47 2.06
C ASP A 32 -10.75 -8.82 1.81
N LYS A 33 -9.74 -8.83 0.94
CA LYS A 33 -8.91 -10.00 0.65
C LYS A 33 -7.45 -9.73 1.05
N PRO A 34 -6.76 -10.77 1.56
CA PRO A 34 -5.32 -10.74 1.71
C PRO A 34 -4.66 -10.64 0.33
N VAL A 35 -3.90 -9.56 0.10
CA VAL A 35 -3.26 -9.27 -1.18
C VAL A 35 -1.79 -8.98 -0.96
N VAL A 36 -0.95 -9.51 -1.84
CA VAL A 36 0.46 -9.12 -1.97
C VAL A 36 0.73 -8.71 -3.41
N VAL A 37 1.51 -7.65 -3.56
CA VAL A 37 2.03 -7.19 -4.85
C VAL A 37 3.51 -7.55 -4.91
N LEU A 38 3.88 -8.23 -5.99
CA LEU A 38 5.26 -8.62 -6.24
C LEU A 38 5.92 -7.67 -7.25
N SER A 39 7.22 -7.46 -7.09
CA SER A 39 8.06 -6.93 -8.16
C SER A 39 8.25 -8.00 -9.23
N ASN A 40 8.01 -7.67 -10.49
CA ASN A 40 8.60 -8.35 -11.66
C ASN A 40 8.55 -9.90 -11.65
N ASN A 41 7.53 -10.50 -11.04
CA ASN A 41 7.41 -11.96 -10.84
C ASN A 41 8.60 -12.66 -10.18
N ASP A 42 9.51 -11.92 -9.55
CA ASP A 42 10.75 -12.45 -8.97
C ASP A 42 10.55 -13.01 -7.54
N GLY A 43 9.32 -12.91 -7.02
CA GLY A 43 8.97 -13.35 -5.68
C GLY A 43 9.22 -12.31 -4.59
N CYS A 44 9.74 -11.12 -4.93
CA CYS A 44 9.96 -10.02 -4.00
C CYS A 44 8.65 -9.27 -3.74
N VAL A 45 8.19 -9.28 -2.48
CA VAL A 45 6.98 -8.56 -2.07
C VAL A 45 7.31 -7.07 -1.91
N VAL A 46 6.67 -6.22 -2.72
CA VAL A 46 6.83 -4.75 -2.66
C VAL A 46 5.69 -4.06 -1.92
N SER A 47 4.55 -4.73 -1.77
CA SER A 47 3.43 -4.25 -0.96
C SER A 47 2.56 -5.41 -0.51
N ARG A 48 1.93 -5.27 0.66
CA ARG A 48 1.00 -6.26 1.22
C ARG A 48 -0.16 -5.56 1.89
N SER A 49 -1.33 -6.18 1.94
CA SER A 49 -2.46 -5.69 2.71
C SER A 49 -2.25 -5.93 4.23
N GLU A 50 -2.96 -5.18 5.07
CA GLU A 50 -2.85 -5.31 6.53
C GLU A 50 -3.31 -6.68 7.04
N ASP A 51 -4.34 -7.25 6.41
CA ASP A 51 -4.93 -8.57 6.67
C ASP A 51 -4.07 -9.74 6.17
N TYR A 52 -2.94 -9.47 5.52
CA TYR A 52 -1.99 -10.51 5.12
C TYR A 52 -1.24 -11.06 6.34
N VAL A 53 -1.44 -12.36 6.63
CA VAL A 53 -0.69 -13.12 7.64
C VAL A 53 0.03 -14.26 6.95
N GLU A 54 1.36 -14.26 7.05
CA GLU A 54 2.26 -15.20 6.33
C GLU A 54 1.93 -16.68 6.59
N LEU A 55 1.42 -17.02 7.78
CA LEU A 55 1.02 -18.38 8.17
C LEU A 55 -0.36 -18.85 7.69
N ASN A 56 -1.24 -17.98 7.18
CA ASN A 56 -2.65 -18.32 6.87
C ASN A 56 -3.00 -18.33 5.37
N CYS A 57 -2.02 -18.18 4.49
CA CYS A 57 -2.26 -17.99 3.06
C CYS A 57 -2.23 -19.29 2.26
N ASN A 58 -3.32 -20.07 2.30
CA ASN A 58 -3.57 -21.19 1.36
C ASN A 58 -3.94 -20.72 -0.06
N ARG A 59 -4.24 -19.42 -0.25
CA ARG A 59 -4.55 -18.79 -1.54
C ARG A 59 -3.85 -17.45 -1.65
N LYS A 60 -2.66 -17.44 -2.25
CA LYS A 60 -1.95 -16.22 -2.64
C LYS A 60 -2.69 -15.60 -3.83
N ILE A 61 -3.42 -14.50 -3.63
CA ILE A 61 -3.80 -13.63 -4.75
C ILE A 61 -2.58 -12.78 -5.02
N THR A 62 -1.72 -13.30 -5.89
CA THR A 62 -0.54 -12.60 -6.37
C THR A 62 -0.97 -11.67 -7.48
N LEU A 63 -0.80 -10.38 -7.27
CA LEU A 63 -0.94 -9.39 -8.34
C LEU A 63 0.46 -9.03 -8.80
N THR A 64 0.67 -9.32 -10.07
CA THR A 64 1.93 -9.12 -10.76
C THR A 64 1.70 -7.90 -11.63
N GLN A 65 2.38 -6.80 -11.31
CA GLN A 65 2.48 -5.69 -12.25
C GLN A 65 3.42 -6.06 -13.39
#